data_AF-A0A7V5GAL6-F1
#
_entry.id   AF-A0A7V5GAL6-F1
#
_cell.length_a   1.000
_cell.length_b   1.000
_cell.length_c   1.000
_cell.angle_alpha   90.00
_cell.angle_beta   90.00
_cell.angle_gamma   90.00
#
_symmetry.space_group_name_H-M   'P 1'
#
loop_
_entity.id
_entity.type
_entity.pdbx_description
1 polymer ?
#
loop_
_entity_poly.entity_id
_entity_poly.type
_entity_poly.pdbx_seq_one_letter_code
_entity_poly.pdbx_strand_id
1 'polypeptide(L)' 'MNITESLNYIQQHSWMLWLILLWVVPWKGYGLWKAAQNKDQIWFVAILVLNTLGILPIIYIFFINKNKKVKNK' A
#
# COMPACT_ATOMS: atom_id res chain seq x y z
N MET A 1 -7.89 -9.90 36.02
CA MET A 1 -7.00 -9.68 34.86
C MET A 1 -6.18 -8.45 35.18
N ASN A 2 -4.94 -8.65 35.61
CA ASN A 2 -4.06 -7.56 35.99
C ASN A 2 -3.54 -6.85 34.74
N ILE A 3 -3.32 -5.54 34.82
CA ILE A 3 -2.89 -4.72 33.67
C ILE A 3 -1.58 -5.27 33.05
N THR A 4 -0.71 -5.87 33.86
CA THR A 4 0.53 -6.52 33.41
C THR A 4 0.28 -7.77 32.55
N GLU A 5 -0.79 -8.53 32.83
CA GLU A 5 -1.16 -9.71 32.05
C GLU A 5 -1.71 -9.32 30.67
N SER A 6 -2.50 -8.24 30.60
CA SER A 6 -3.00 -7.74 29.32
C SER A 6 -1.89 -7.17 28.44
N LEU A 7 -0.87 -6.56 29.02
CA LEU A 7 0.31 -6.06 28.28
C LEU A 7 1.16 -7.20 27.73
N ASN A 8 1.38 -8.25 28.52
CA ASN A 8 2.10 -9.45 28.06
C ASN A 8 1.38 -10.15 26.90
N TYR A 9 0.04 -10.18 26.91
CA TYR A 9 -0.74 -10.79 25.84
C TYR A 9 -0.59 -10.04 24.50
N ILE A 10 -0.60 -8.71 24.53
CA ILE A 10 -0.38 -7.87 23.34
C ILE A 10 1.05 -8.03 22.82
N GLN A 11 2.04 -8.06 23.72
CA GLN A 11 3.44 -8.23 23.36
C GLN A 11 3.72 -9.60 22.72
N GLN A 12 3.07 -10.66 23.20
CA GLN A 12 3.22 -12.01 22.65
C GLN A 12 2.69 -12.13 21.21
N HIS A 13 1.69 -11.33 20.83
CA HIS A 13 1.11 -11.32 19.48
C HIS A 13 1.70 -10.22 18.56
N SER A 14 2.72 -9.51 19.02
CA SER A 14 3.33 -8.39 18.28
C SER A 14 4.02 -8.81 16.96
N TRP A 15 4.22 -10.12 16.73
CA TRP A 15 4.73 -10.66 15.46
C TRP A 15 3.78 -10.41 14.28
N MET A 16 2.47 -10.33 14.53
CA MET A 16 1.47 -10.04 13.50
C MET A 16 1.68 -8.65 12.87
N LEU A 17 2.14 -7.67 13.67
CA LEU A 17 2.45 -6.32 13.19
C LEU A 17 3.62 -6.33 12.21
N TRP A 18 4.66 -7.11 12.49
CA TRP A 18 5.82 -7.24 11.58
C TRP A 18 5.43 -7.87 10.25
N LEU A 19 4.54 -8.87 10.27
CA LEU A 19 4.03 -9.51 9.06
C LEU A 19 3.20 -8.52 8.21
N ILE A 20 2.37 -7.71 8.85
CA ILE A 20 1.60 -6.64 8.18
C ILE A 20 2.54 -5.56 7.63
N LEU A 21 3.58 -5.16 8.38
CA LEU A 21 4.54 -4.17 7.91
C LEU A 21 5.29 -4.67 6.68
N LEU A 22 5.80 -5.90 6.73
CA LEU A 22 6.49 -6.56 5.62
C LEU A 22 5.59 -6.78 4.41
N TRP A 23 4.28 -6.91 4.61
CA TRP A 23 3.33 -6.94 3.50
C TRP A 23 3.11 -5.53 2.94
N VAL A 24 2.69 -4.57 3.77
CA VAL A 24 2.24 -3.25 3.32
C VAL A 24 3.37 -2.40 2.74
N VAL A 25 4.58 -2.45 3.31
CA VAL A 25 5.70 -1.58 2.90
C VAL A 25 6.12 -1.83 1.44
N PRO A 26 6.34 -3.08 0.98
CA PRO A 26 6.61 -3.36 -0.43
C PRO A 26 5.51 -2.88 -1.37
N TRP A 27 4.23 -3.14 -1.05
CA TRP A 27 3.10 -2.75 -1.92
C TRP A 27 2.95 -1.23 -2.01
N LYS A 28 3.10 -0.51 -0.88
CA LYS A 28 3.09 0.97 -0.88
C LYS A 28 4.27 1.55 -1.65
N GLY A 29 5.48 1.04 -1.39
CA GLY A 29 6.70 1.52 -2.03
C GLY A 29 6.68 1.31 -3.55
N TYR A 30 6.29 0.12 -4.01
CA TYR A 30 6.21 -0.20 -5.43
C TYR A 30 5.13 0.63 -6.15
N GLY A 31 3.96 0.83 -5.52
CA GLY A 31 2.90 1.66 -6.06
C GLY A 31 3.31 3.13 -6.24
N LEU A 32 3.94 3.72 -5.21
CA LEU A 32 4.46 5.08 -5.27
C LEU A 32 5.58 5.21 -6.30
N TRP A 33 6.52 4.26 -6.36
CA TRP A 33 7.62 4.29 -7.33
C TRP A 33 7.10 4.23 -8.76
N LYS A 34 6.13 3.36 -9.04
CA LYS A 34 5.52 3.26 -10.37
C LYS A 34 4.75 4.51 -10.76
N ALA A 35 3.96 5.09 -9.85
CA ALA A 35 3.23 6.33 -10.09
C ALA A 35 4.16 7.52 -10.33
N ALA A 36 5.24 7.63 -9.54
CA ALA A 36 6.27 8.64 -9.71
C ALA A 36 6.98 8.51 -11.08
N GLN A 37 7.32 7.28 -11.48
CA GLN A 37 8.01 7.01 -12.75
C GLN A 37 7.11 7.29 -13.97
N ASN A 38 5.80 7.08 -13.86
CA ASN A 38 4.83 7.41 -14.91
C ASN A 38 4.36 8.87 -14.91
N LYS A 39 4.83 9.72 -13.97
CA LYS A 39 4.36 11.10 -13.75
C LYS A 39 2.85 11.22 -13.46
N ASP A 40 2.22 10.17 -12.96
CA ASP A 40 0.80 10.17 -12.63
C ASP A 40 0.56 10.76 -11.23
N GLN A 41 0.53 12.10 -11.15
CA GLN A 41 0.41 12.83 -9.88
C GLN A 41 -0.87 12.50 -9.10
N ILE A 42 -1.99 12.26 -9.79
CA ILE A 42 -3.27 11.91 -9.16
C ILE A 42 -3.15 10.57 -8.41
N TRP A 43 -2.50 9.59 -9.03
CA TRP A 43 -2.32 8.27 -8.43
C TRP A 43 -1.26 8.24 -7.34
N PHE A 44 -0.23 9.07 -7.46
CA PHE A 44 0.73 9.28 -6.38
C PHE A 44 0.03 9.79 -5.11
N VAL A 45 -0.80 10.82 -5.23
CA VAL A 45 -1.57 11.37 -4.09
C VAL A 45 -2.60 10.37 -3.58
N ALA A 46 -3.29 9.65 -4.46
CA ALA A 46 -4.25 8.62 -4.04
C ALA A 46 -3.56 7.53 -3.20
N ILE A 47 -2.41 7.00 -3.62
CA ILE A 47 -1.66 5.97 -2.87
C ILE A 47 -1.09 6.51 -1.55
N LEU A 48 -0.77 7.80 -1.51
CA LEU A 48 -0.27 8.45 -0.30
C LEU A 48 -1.39 8.66 0.75
N VAL A 49 -2.59 9.02 0.31
CA VAL A 49 -3.74 9.33 1.18
C VAL A 49 -4.52 8.08 1.58
N LEU A 50 -4.68 7.10 0.68
CA LEU A 50 -5.43 5.87 0.94
C LEU A 50 -4.55 4.78 1.56
N ASN A 51 -4.71 4.53 2.86
CA ASN A 51 -4.07 3.43 3.60
C ASN A 51 -4.69 2.05 3.29
N THR A 52 -4.82 1.68 2.02
CA THR A 52 -5.57 0.48 1.59
C THR A 52 -4.76 -0.82 1.59
N LEU A 53 -3.79 -0.99 2.49
CA LEU A 53 -2.96 -2.22 2.60
C LEU A 53 -2.37 -2.75 1.28
N GLY A 54 -2.15 -1.89 0.28
CA GLY A 54 -1.60 -2.31 -1.02
C GLY A 54 -2.63 -2.70 -2.10
N ILE A 55 -3.95 -2.59 -1.84
CA ILE A 55 -4.99 -2.86 -2.85
C ILE A 55 -4.98 -1.83 -4.00
N LEU A 56 -4.72 -0.56 -3.67
CA LEU A 56 -4.78 0.54 -4.62
C LEU A 56 -3.68 0.49 -5.71
N PRO A 57 -2.43 0.05 -5.41
CA PRO A 57 -1.43 -0.28 -6.42
C PRO A 57 -1.89 -1.33 -7.46
N ILE A 58 -2.61 -2.37 -7.04
CA ILE A 58 -3.10 -3.43 -7.94
C ILE A 58 -4.12 -2.84 -8.93
N ILE A 59 -5.04 -2.00 -8.43
CA ILE A 59 -6.02 -1.30 -9.26
C ILE A 59 -5.31 -0.36 -10.25
N TYR A 60 -4.29 0.39 -9.81
CA TYR A 60 -3.48 1.26 -10.67
C TYR A 60 -2.85 0.49 -11.84
N ILE A 61 -2.18 -0.64 -11.56
CA ILE A 61 -1.52 -1.47 -12.58
C ILE A 61 -2.54 -1.97 -13.61
N PHE A 62 -3.73 -2.39 -13.16
CA PHE A 62 -4.78 -2.89 -14.05
C PHE A 62 -5.42 -1.78 -14.90
N PHE A 63 -5.63 -0.58 -14.34
CA PHE A 63 -6.36 0.49 -15.02
C PHE A 63 -5.48 1.29 -15.98
N ILE A 64 -4.19 1.51 -15.65
CA ILE A 64 -3.36 2.42 -16.44
C ILE A 64 -2.80 1.84 -17.73
N ASN A 65 -2.82 0.51 -17.87
CA ASN A 65 -2.36 -0.15 -19.09
C ASN A 65 -3.26 0.16 -20.32
N LYS A 66 -4.48 0.68 -20.10
CA LYS A 66 -5.45 0.92 -21.17
C LYS A 66 -5.38 2.33 -21.78
N ASN A 67 -4.88 3.33 -21.05
CA ASN A 67 -4.99 4.74 -21.45
C ASN A 67 -3.82 5.26 -22.31
N LYS A 68 -2.68 4.56 -22.38
CA LYS A 68 -1.57 5.00 -23.24
C LYS A 68 -1.74 4.63 -24.72
N LYS A 69 -2.70 3.75 -25.08
CA LYS A 69 -2.92 3.32 -26.47
C LYS A 69 -3.99 4.10 -27.24
N VAL A 70 -4.74 5.00 -26.60
CA VAL A 70 -5.81 5.75 -27.27
C VAL A 70 -5.44 7.24 -27.36
N LYS A 71 -4.33 7.53 -28.03
CA LYS A 71 -4.08 8.89 -28.53
C LYS A 71 -3.23 8.86 -29.80
N ASN A 72 -3.65 8.06 -30.77
CA ASN A 72 -3.29 8.31 -32.17
C ASN A 72 -4.47 9.06 -32.79
N LYS A 73 -4.30 10.39 -32.86
CA LYS A 73 -5.03 11.26 -33.77
C LYS A 73 -4.36 11.14 -35.14
#